data_AF-A0AAD4D1L3-F1
#
_entry.id   AF-A0AAD4D1L3-F1
#
_cell.length_a   1.000
_cell.length_b   1.000
_cell.length_c   1.000
_cell.angle_alpha   90.00
_cell.angle_beta   90.00
_cell.angle_gamma   90.00
#
_symmetry.space_group_name_H-M   'P 1'
#
loop_
_entity.id
_entity.type
_entity.pdbx_description
1 polymer ?
#
loop_
_entity_poly.entity_id
_entity_poly.type
_entity_poly.pdbx_seq_one_letter_code
_entity_poly.pdbx_strand_id
1 'polypeptide(L)'
;MAPTSVSPAHDKVGYWSPNTSSIDWCENNYTISYYIAEFWNSTSSLIIVAIALAGYMNLASYKERRMTLLMQAFFVIGVGSVLFHGTLRHKMQLLDELPMLYAATIGMFICIETRFGKQGRWFPIALTVWT
;
A
#
# COMPACT_ATOMS: atom_id res chain seq x y z
N MET A 1 7.91 -5.51 -25.63
CA MET A 1 7.78 -4.65 -24.44
C MET A 1 7.94 -3.22 -24.91
N ALA A 2 6.85 -2.47 -25.02
CA ALA A 2 6.91 -1.07 -25.41
C ALA A 2 7.50 -0.25 -24.25
N PRO A 3 8.40 0.72 -24.51
CA PRO A 3 8.83 1.64 -23.48
C PRO A 3 7.60 2.46 -23.07
N THR A 4 7.18 2.33 -21.81
CA THR A 4 6.11 3.16 -21.27
C THR A 4 6.55 4.62 -21.34
N SER A 5 5.60 5.43 -21.79
CA SER A 5 5.74 6.81 -22.21
C SER A 5 6.37 7.68 -21.12
N VAL A 6 7.65 8.02 -21.29
CA VAL A 6 8.11 9.33 -20.83
C VAL A 6 7.25 10.33 -21.60
N SER A 7 6.36 11.07 -20.93
CA SER A 7 5.80 12.27 -21.54
C SER A 7 6.93 13.30 -21.54
N PRO A 8 7.67 13.50 -22.65
CA PRO A 8 9.01 14.07 -22.62
C PRO A 8 9.05 15.55 -22.20
N ALA A 9 7.89 16.19 -22.08
CA ALA A 9 7.78 17.60 -21.75
C ALA A 9 7.93 17.90 -20.25
N HIS A 10 7.64 16.93 -19.35
CA HIS A 10 7.54 17.23 -17.91
C HIS A 10 8.34 16.29 -17.00
N ASP A 11 8.59 15.04 -17.42
CA ASP A 11 9.35 14.09 -16.62
C ASP A 11 10.87 14.29 -16.77
N LYS A 12 11.61 14.12 -15.67
CA LYS A 12 13.07 14.14 -15.66
C LYS A 12 13.64 12.74 -15.46
N VAL A 13 14.88 12.53 -15.91
CA VAL A 13 15.62 11.30 -15.61
C VAL A 13 16.09 11.34 -14.16
N GLY A 14 15.70 10.34 -13.38
CA GLY A 14 16.03 10.22 -11.97
C GLY A 14 16.91 9.01 -11.65
N TYR A 15 17.21 8.85 -10.36
CA TYR A 15 18.09 7.79 -9.87
C TYR A 15 17.56 6.38 -10.18
N TRP A 16 16.24 6.16 -10.07
CA TRP A 16 15.63 4.84 -10.31
C TRP A 16 15.17 4.63 -11.76
N SER A 17 15.52 5.52 -12.69
CA SER A 17 15.21 5.33 -14.10
C SER A 17 15.95 4.10 -14.69
N PRO A 18 15.37 3.38 -15.68
CA PRO A 18 14.02 3.57 -16.22
C PRO A 18 12.93 3.03 -15.28
N ASN A 19 11.75 3.64 -15.37
CA ASN A 19 10.55 3.18 -14.67
C ASN A 19 10.17 1.77 -15.16
N THR A 20 9.73 0.92 -14.23
CA THR A 20 9.40 -0.49 -14.55
C THR A 20 8.02 -0.90 -14.06
N SER A 21 7.32 -0.02 -13.34
CA SER A 21 5.92 -0.21 -12.97
C SER A 21 5.03 -0.32 -14.20
N SER A 22 3.89 -1.01 -14.04
CA SER A 22 2.85 -1.07 -15.08
C SER A 22 2.07 0.24 -15.18
N ILE A 23 2.07 1.03 -14.10
CA ILE A 23 1.30 2.26 -13.96
C ILE A 23 2.26 3.39 -13.55
N ASP A 24 2.00 4.56 -14.10
CA ASP A 24 2.63 5.85 -13.80
C ASP A 24 1.46 6.83 -13.53
N TRP A 25 1.50 7.58 -12.44
CA TRP A 25 0.37 8.44 -12.07
C TRP A 25 0.51 9.82 -12.72
N CYS A 26 -0.41 10.73 -12.39
CA CYS A 26 -0.47 12.06 -12.99
C CYS A 26 0.64 13.01 -12.46
N GLU A 27 1.36 12.64 -11.40
CA GLU A 27 2.44 13.47 -10.86
C GLU A 27 3.68 13.36 -11.74
N ASN A 28 4.25 14.50 -12.13
CA ASN A 28 5.44 14.52 -12.98
C ASN A 28 6.69 13.97 -12.26
N ASN A 29 7.39 13.07 -12.94
CA ASN A 29 8.49 12.28 -12.38
C ASN A 29 9.78 13.08 -12.18
N TYR A 30 10.38 12.92 -11.00
CA TYR A 30 11.66 13.51 -10.57
C TYR A 30 11.73 15.03 -10.70
N THR A 31 10.57 15.70 -10.68
CA THR A 31 10.50 17.16 -10.86
C THR A 31 11.06 17.92 -9.65
N ILE A 32 10.79 17.42 -8.44
CA ILE A 32 11.19 18.01 -7.15
C ILE A 32 12.48 17.38 -6.61
N SER A 33 12.69 16.08 -6.78
CA SER A 33 13.85 15.35 -6.26
C SER A 33 14.42 14.40 -7.31
N TYR A 34 15.74 14.23 -7.34
CA TYR A 34 16.42 13.25 -8.19
C TYR A 34 16.23 11.80 -7.70
N TYR A 35 15.94 11.61 -6.40
CA TYR A 35 15.85 10.29 -5.78
C TYR A 35 14.42 9.76 -5.59
N ILE A 36 13.42 10.65 -5.61
CA ILE A 36 12.01 10.33 -5.40
C ILE A 36 11.28 10.68 -6.70
N ALA A 37 10.67 9.67 -7.33
CA ALA A 37 9.98 9.83 -8.61
C ALA A 37 8.76 10.76 -8.48
N GLU A 38 7.76 10.37 -7.69
CA GLU A 38 6.57 11.17 -7.41
C GLU A 38 6.62 11.68 -5.96
N PHE A 39 7.05 12.93 -5.78
CA PHE A 39 7.40 13.48 -4.47
C PHE A 39 6.17 13.66 -3.56
N TRP A 40 5.08 14.23 -4.08
CA TRP A 40 3.88 14.48 -3.31
C TRP A 40 3.12 13.18 -3.00
N ASN A 41 3.04 12.27 -3.97
CA ASN A 41 2.45 10.95 -3.75
C ASN A 41 3.25 10.16 -2.70
N SER A 42 4.59 10.14 -2.79
CA SER A 42 5.42 9.43 -1.80
C SER A 42 5.34 10.06 -0.40
N THR A 43 5.39 11.39 -0.29
CA THR A 43 5.35 12.07 1.02
C THR A 43 3.98 12.03 1.68
N SER A 44 2.90 12.16 0.91
CA SER A 44 1.54 12.05 1.45
C SER A 44 1.25 10.64 2.00
N SER A 45 1.78 9.58 1.38
CA SER A 45 1.65 8.20 1.87
C SER A 45 2.33 7.94 3.23
N LEU A 46 3.27 8.79 3.67
CA LEU A 46 3.81 8.72 5.04
C LEU A 46 2.73 8.91 6.12
N ILE A 47 1.66 9.62 5.81
CA ILE A 47 0.53 9.81 6.73
C ILE A 47 -0.15 8.45 7.02
N ILE A 48 -0.26 7.58 6.01
CA ILE A 48 -0.82 6.22 6.18
C ILE A 48 0.06 5.43 7.15
N VAL A 49 1.39 5.50 6.99
CA VAL A 49 2.35 4.85 7.88
C VAL A 49 2.19 5.36 9.33
N ALA A 50 2.10 6.68 9.49
CA ALA A 50 1.96 7.32 10.81
C ALA A 50 0.64 6.91 11.50
N ILE A 51 -0.48 6.95 10.79
CA ILE A 51 -1.79 6.55 11.32
C ILE A 51 -1.80 5.06 11.68
N ALA A 52 -1.25 4.19 10.82
CA ALA A 52 -1.18 2.77 11.09
C ALA A 52 -0.33 2.45 12.33
N LEU A 53 0.81 3.12 12.51
CA LEU A 53 1.66 2.96 13.68
C LEU A 53 0.97 3.46 14.95
N ALA A 54 0.36 4.64 14.90
CA ALA A 54 -0.42 5.18 16.02
C ALA A 54 -1.58 4.25 16.40
N GLY A 55 -2.32 3.74 15.41
CA GLY A 55 -3.38 2.76 15.59
C GLY A 55 -2.86 1.48 16.25
N TYR A 56 -1.76 0.93 15.75
CA TYR A 56 -1.13 -0.27 16.31
C TYR A 56 -0.75 -0.09 17.79
N MET A 57 -0.09 1.02 18.15
CA MET A 57 0.33 1.30 19.53
C MET A 57 -0.86 1.42 20.49
N ASN A 58 -1.95 2.08 20.05
CA ASN A 58 -3.14 2.22 20.85
C ASN A 58 -3.90 0.89 21.01
N LEU A 59 -4.03 0.11 19.93
CA LEU A 59 -4.74 -1.17 19.92
C LEU A 59 -3.99 -2.31 20.62
N ALA A 60 -2.65 -2.26 20.65
CA ALA A 60 -1.83 -3.25 21.34
C ALA A 60 -2.22 -3.39 22.83
N SER A 61 -2.64 -2.30 23.46
CA SER A 61 -3.13 -2.26 24.85
C SER A 61 -4.41 -3.07 25.06
N TYR A 62 -5.28 -3.15 24.05
CA TYR A 62 -6.58 -3.83 24.13
C TYR A 62 -6.54 -5.29 23.68
N LYS A 63 -5.40 -5.78 23.17
CA LYS A 63 -5.16 -7.17 22.71
C LYS A 63 -6.16 -7.70 21.66
N GLU A 64 -6.86 -6.81 20.96
CA GLU A 64 -7.80 -7.20 19.90
C GLU A 64 -7.04 -7.56 18.62
N ARG A 65 -6.64 -8.84 18.52
CA ARG A 65 -5.76 -9.35 17.45
C ARG A 65 -6.21 -9.01 16.04
N ARG A 66 -7.53 -8.99 15.79
CA ARG A 66 -8.11 -8.73 14.47
C ARG A 66 -7.80 -7.31 14.00
N MET A 67 -7.99 -6.33 14.89
CA MET A 67 -7.69 -4.93 14.62
C MET A 67 -6.17 -4.69 14.55
N THR A 68 -5.38 -5.37 15.37
CA THR A 68 -3.92 -5.32 15.29
C THR A 68 -3.41 -5.79 13.92
N LEU A 69 -3.93 -6.90 13.40
CA LEU A 69 -3.58 -7.40 12.06
C LEU A 69 -3.97 -6.41 10.96
N LEU A 70 -5.14 -5.77 11.07
CA LEU A 70 -5.57 -4.74 10.14
C LEU A 70 -4.61 -3.53 10.14
N MET A 71 -4.19 -3.06 11.31
CA MET A 71 -3.22 -1.96 11.41
C MET A 71 -1.86 -2.33 10.84
N GLN A 72 -1.41 -3.57 11.03
CA GLN A 72 -0.19 -4.07 10.39
C GLN A 72 -0.31 -4.09 8.86
N ALA A 73 -1.46 -4.50 8.32
CA ALA A 73 -1.70 -4.46 6.88
C ALA A 73 -1.66 -3.01 6.34
N PHE A 74 -2.32 -2.06 7.01
CA PHE A 74 -2.24 -0.62 6.66
C PHE A 74 -0.82 -0.06 6.74
N PHE A 75 -0.02 -0.51 7.70
CA PHE A 75 1.38 -0.12 7.78
C PHE A 75 2.17 -0.59 6.55
N VAL A 76 1.98 -1.85 6.14
CA VAL A 76 2.62 -2.40 4.93
C VAL A 76 2.15 -1.66 3.68
N ILE A 77 0.85 -1.33 3.56
CA ILE A 77 0.31 -0.50 2.46
C ILE A 77 1.01 0.86 2.44
N GLY A 78 1.08 1.56 3.57
CA GLY A 78 1.73 2.88 3.64
C GLY A 78 3.20 2.82 3.22
N VAL A 79 3.96 1.84 3.70
CA VAL A 79 5.36 1.64 3.30
C VAL A 79 5.48 1.27 1.82
N GLY A 80 4.61 0.38 1.34
CA GLY A 80 4.53 -0.02 -0.06
C GLY A 80 4.29 1.18 -0.96
N SER A 81 3.30 2.01 -0.65
CA SER A 81 2.94 3.23 -1.38
C SER A 81 4.09 4.24 -1.40
N VAL A 82 4.75 4.50 -0.25
CA VAL A 82 5.93 5.38 -0.20
C VAL A 82 7.04 4.89 -1.12
N LEU A 83 7.34 3.59 -1.11
CA LEU A 83 8.38 2.98 -1.93
C LEU A 83 8.00 2.90 -3.41
N PHE A 84 6.72 2.65 -3.71
CA PHE A 84 6.21 2.59 -5.06
C PHE A 84 6.29 3.96 -5.73
N HIS A 85 5.67 4.98 -5.14
CA HIS A 85 5.72 6.35 -5.67
C HIS A 85 7.13 6.94 -5.63
N GLY A 86 7.97 6.50 -4.68
CA GLY A 86 9.36 6.93 -4.63
C GLY A 86 10.24 6.37 -5.75
N THR A 87 9.92 5.20 -6.30
CA THR A 87 10.83 4.47 -7.20
C THR A 87 10.24 4.05 -8.54
N LEU A 88 8.92 3.99 -8.67
CA LEU A 88 8.18 3.46 -9.83
C LEU A 88 8.69 2.08 -10.30
N ARG A 89 8.96 1.21 -9.32
CA ARG A 89 9.39 -0.18 -9.55
C ARG A 89 8.23 -1.15 -9.40
N HIS A 90 8.12 -2.09 -10.34
CA HIS A 90 7.06 -3.10 -10.32
C HIS A 90 7.01 -3.90 -9.00
N LYS A 91 8.18 -4.25 -8.43
CA LYS A 91 8.24 -4.95 -7.12
C LYS A 91 7.64 -4.12 -5.97
N MET A 92 7.80 -2.80 -6.01
CA MET A 92 7.23 -1.89 -5.01
C MET A 92 5.74 -1.66 -5.27
N GLN A 93 5.31 -1.64 -6.54
CA GLN A 93 3.90 -1.64 -6.90
C GLN A 93 3.17 -2.84 -6.29
N LEU A 94 3.75 -4.04 -6.37
CA LEU A 94 3.17 -5.22 -5.73
C LEU A 94 3.08 -5.09 -4.21
N LEU A 95 4.03 -4.38 -3.58
CA LEU A 95 4.02 -4.11 -2.15
C LEU A 95 2.96 -3.08 -1.74
N ASP A 96 2.50 -2.23 -2.66
CA ASP A 96 1.38 -1.32 -2.44
C ASP A 96 0.04 -2.04 -2.69
N GLU A 97 -0.11 -2.68 -3.87
CA GLU A 97 -1.37 -3.24 -4.34
C GLU A 97 -1.80 -4.52 -3.63
N LEU A 98 -0.89 -5.48 -3.40
CA LEU A 98 -1.28 -6.77 -2.81
C LEU A 98 -1.74 -6.63 -1.35
N PRO A 99 -1.04 -5.87 -0.48
CA PRO A 99 -1.48 -5.65 0.89
C PRO A 99 -2.84 -4.94 0.99
N MET A 100 -3.22 -4.10 0.02
CA MET A 100 -4.57 -3.51 -0.03
C MET A 100 -5.67 -4.57 -0.15
N LEU A 101 -5.44 -5.62 -0.96
CA LEU A 101 -6.39 -6.73 -1.10
C LEU A 101 -6.52 -7.52 0.22
N TYR A 102 -5.40 -7.84 0.87
CA TYR A 102 -5.42 -8.52 2.17
C TYR A 102 -6.06 -7.65 3.26
N ALA A 103 -5.81 -6.35 3.30
CA ALA A 103 -6.47 -5.45 4.25
C ALA A 103 -7.99 -5.40 4.04
N ALA A 104 -8.44 -5.40 2.79
CA ALA A 104 -9.87 -5.44 2.47
C ALA A 104 -10.54 -6.74 2.96
N THR A 105 -9.89 -7.89 2.80
CA THR A 105 -10.45 -9.17 3.28
C THR A 105 -10.39 -9.30 4.80
N ILE A 106 -9.36 -8.78 5.47
CA ILE A 106 -9.31 -8.66 6.93
C ILE A 106 -10.45 -7.74 7.44
N GLY A 107 -10.65 -6.60 6.79
CA GLY A 107 -11.75 -5.68 7.10
C GLY A 107 -13.12 -6.34 6.94
N MET A 108 -13.32 -7.07 5.85
CA MET A 108 -14.54 -7.84 5.61
C MET A 108 -14.77 -8.90 6.70
N PHE A 109 -13.73 -9.64 7.07
CA PHE A 109 -13.76 -10.61 8.16
C PHE A 109 -14.22 -9.97 9.48
N ILE A 110 -13.62 -8.82 9.84
CA ILE A 110 -13.96 -8.07 11.04
C ILE A 110 -15.41 -7.60 11.02
N CYS A 111 -15.88 -7.00 9.93
CA CYS A 111 -17.24 -6.49 9.80
C CYS A 111 -18.28 -7.62 9.95
N ILE A 112 -18.04 -8.76 9.29
CA ILE A 112 -18.96 -9.90 9.32
C ILE A 112 -18.99 -10.53 10.71
N GLU A 113 -17.85 -10.79 11.34
CA GLU A 113 -17.84 -11.38 12.68
C GLU A 113 -18.40 -10.44 13.75
N THR A 114 -18.21 -9.13 13.59
CA THR A 114 -18.77 -8.13 14.52
C THR A 114 -20.28 -8.07 14.42
N ARG A 115 -20.85 -8.23 13.22
CA ARG A 115 -22.31 -8.14 12.99
C ARG A 115 -23.05 -9.46 13.22
N PHE A 116 -22.49 -10.58 12.75
CA PHE A 116 -23.16 -11.88 12.69
C PHE A 116 -22.56 -12.93 13.64
N GLY A 117 -21.55 -12.56 14.43
CA GLY A 117 -20.81 -13.50 15.26
C GLY A 117 -19.83 -14.36 14.45
N LYS A 118 -19.12 -15.27 15.14
CA LYS A 118 -18.03 -16.08 14.56
C LYS A 118 -18.53 -17.03 13.47
N GLN A 119 -18.01 -16.87 12.26
CA GLN A 119 -18.42 -17.66 11.07
C GLN A 119 -17.56 -18.91 10.89
N GLY A 120 -17.40 -19.75 11.93
CA GLY A 120 -16.61 -20.98 11.86
C GLY A 120 -15.14 -20.79 11.41
N ARG A 121 -14.39 -21.89 11.23
CA ARG A 121 -12.98 -21.82 10.77
C ARG A 121 -12.86 -21.71 9.25
N TRP A 122 -13.91 -22.05 8.50
CA TRP A 122 -13.93 -22.04 7.04
C TRP A 122 -13.91 -20.61 6.48
N PHE A 123 -14.53 -19.66 7.17
CA PHE A 123 -14.68 -18.30 6.69
C PHE A 123 -13.35 -17.53 6.52
N PRO A 124 -12.46 -17.47 7.53
CA PRO A 124 -11.15 -16.83 7.33
C PRO A 124 -10.31 -17.57 6.29
N ILE A 125 -10.41 -18.91 6.18
CA ILE A 125 -9.68 -19.70 5.17
C ILE A 125 -10.18 -19.35 3.77
N ALA A 126 -11.50 -19.29 3.56
CA ALA A 126 -12.11 -18.94 2.29
C ALA A 126 -11.69 -17.53 1.84
N LEU A 127 -11.68 -16.56 2.76
CA LEU A 127 -11.20 -15.21 2.47
C LEU A 127 -9.72 -15.19 2.07
N THR A 128 -8.86 -15.93 2.76
CA THR A 128 -7.42 -15.98 2.42
C THR A 128 -7.12 -16.71 1.11
N VAL A 129 -7.93 -17.71 0.72
CA VAL A 129 -7.74 -18.45 -0.54
C VAL A 129 -8.28 -17.68 -1.75
N TRP A 130 -9.27 -16.81 -1.53
CA TRP A 130 -9.87 -15.98 -2.57
C TRP A 130 -9.02 -14.75 -2.94
N THR A 131 -8.11 -14.33 -2.06
CA THR A 131 -7.22 -13.16 -2.27
C THR A 131 -5.91 -13.59 -2.90
#